data_AF-A0A3Q4BPF4-F1
#
_entry.id   AF-A0A3Q4BPF4-F1
#
_cell.length_a   1.000
_cell.length_b   1.000
_cell.length_c   1.000
_cell.angle_alpha   90.00
_cell.angle_beta   90.00
_cell.angle_gamma   90.00
#
_symmetry.space_group_name_H-M   'P 1'
#
loop_
_entity.id
_entity.type
_entity.pdbx_description
1 polymer ?
#
loop_
_entity_poly.entity_id
_entity_poly.type
_entity_poly.pdbx_seq_one_letter_code
_entity_poly.pdbx_strand_id
1 'polypeptide(L)'
;MEPSTKPGTNQVADVVFVIEGTANLGPYFESLMKNYILPAIYFNGGPPAETDFGGDYGGTQYGLVVFNTVDCAPESYVQCHAPTSSAFEFVSWIDSIFMGGGAESCSLIAEGLSVALQLFDDFKKMREQGQTHKVCVLLCNSPPYLLPAVESISYTGCTADNLVKIIRD
;
A
#
# COMPACT_ATOMS: atom_id res chain seq x y z
N MET A 1 -39.23 6.97 13.66
CA MET A 1 -38.40 6.56 12.51
C MET A 1 -37.25 7.53 12.46
N GLU A 2 -36.08 7.10 12.96
CA GLU A 2 -34.85 7.88 12.81
C GLU A 2 -34.51 7.97 11.31
N PRO A 3 -34.06 9.13 10.82
CA PRO A 3 -33.61 9.25 9.45
C PRO A 3 -32.33 8.44 9.29
N SER A 4 -32.34 7.53 8.32
CA SER A 4 -31.18 6.77 7.86
C SER A 4 -30.04 7.72 7.48
N THR A 5 -28.96 7.69 8.24
CA THR A 5 -27.70 8.37 7.92
C THR A 5 -27.19 7.88 6.57
N LYS A 6 -27.18 8.76 5.57
CA LYS A 6 -26.45 8.55 4.31
C LYS A 6 -24.97 8.30 4.64
N PRO A 7 -24.22 7.48 3.88
CA PRO A 7 -22.78 7.36 4.08
C PRO A 7 -22.17 8.76 3.97
N GLY A 8 -21.33 9.10 4.95
CA GLY A 8 -20.80 10.44 5.13
C GLY A 8 -20.09 10.96 3.89
N THR A 9 -20.39 12.20 3.54
CA THR A 9 -19.71 13.01 2.52
C THR A 9 -18.28 13.33 2.95
N ASN A 10 -17.30 13.12 2.06
CA ASN A 10 -15.99 13.80 2.01
C ASN A 10 -14.91 13.46 3.07
N GLN A 11 -14.72 12.19 3.43
CA GLN A 11 -13.51 11.83 4.20
C GLN A 11 -12.34 11.54 3.25
N VAL A 12 -11.35 12.43 3.23
CA VAL A 12 -10.13 12.25 2.44
C VAL A 12 -9.31 11.10 3.02
N ALA A 13 -8.88 10.17 2.18
CA ALA A 13 -8.12 9.01 2.59
C ALA A 13 -6.66 9.09 2.16
N ASP A 14 -5.79 8.44 2.93
CA ASP A 14 -4.43 8.13 2.54
C ASP A 14 -4.35 6.60 2.50
N VAL A 15 -4.08 6.03 1.33
CA VAL A 15 -4.17 4.59 1.09
C VAL A 15 -2.80 4.07 0.68
N VAL A 16 -2.20 3.18 1.47
CA VAL A 16 -0.95 2.51 1.13
C VAL A 16 -1.21 1.04 0.86
N PHE A 17 -0.89 0.59 -0.35
CA PHE A 17 -0.86 -0.82 -0.71
C PHE A 17 0.54 -1.38 -0.48
N VAL A 18 0.61 -2.47 0.28
CA VAL A 18 1.85 -3.16 0.63
C VAL A 18 1.74 -4.55 0.02
N ILE A 19 2.45 -4.80 -1.08
CA ILE A 19 2.26 -5.95 -1.95
C ILE A 19 3.51 -6.82 -1.95
N GLU A 20 3.33 -8.13 -1.77
CA GLU A 20 4.39 -9.11 -1.91
C GLU A 20 4.78 -9.24 -3.40
N GLY A 21 6.04 -8.94 -3.75
CA GLY A 21 6.59 -9.01 -5.11
C GLY A 21 7.09 -10.40 -5.53
N THR A 22 6.77 -11.44 -4.76
CA THR A 22 7.36 -12.77 -4.93
C THR A 22 6.55 -13.65 -5.89
N ALA A 23 7.17 -14.71 -6.42
CA ALA A 23 6.47 -15.72 -7.20
C ALA A 23 5.35 -16.44 -6.40
N ASN A 24 5.37 -16.39 -5.06
CA ASN A 24 4.32 -17.00 -4.23
C ASN A 24 2.97 -16.28 -4.36
N LEU A 25 2.96 -14.97 -4.64
CA LEU A 25 1.72 -14.22 -4.89
C LEU A 25 1.27 -14.29 -6.36
N GLY A 26 2.21 -14.50 -7.28
CA GLY A 26 2.01 -14.48 -8.73
C GLY A 26 0.73 -15.18 -9.24
N PRO A 27 0.46 -16.45 -8.88
CA PRO A 27 -0.72 -17.19 -9.35
C PRO A 27 -2.07 -16.54 -8.98
N TYR A 28 -2.10 -15.71 -7.93
CA TYR A 28 -3.32 -15.08 -7.43
C TYR A 28 -3.40 -13.60 -7.81
N PHE A 29 -2.28 -12.99 -8.20
CA PHE A 29 -2.15 -11.54 -8.32
C PHE A 29 -3.11 -10.92 -9.33
N GLU A 30 -3.22 -11.49 -10.54
CA GLU A 30 -4.15 -10.99 -11.56
C GLU A 30 -5.61 -11.01 -11.09
N SER A 31 -6.01 -12.09 -10.42
CA SER A 31 -7.36 -12.25 -9.87
C SER A 31 -7.62 -11.27 -8.71
N LEU A 32 -6.65 -11.10 -7.81
CA LEU A 32 -6.73 -10.14 -6.71
C LEU A 32 -6.86 -8.71 -7.24
N MET A 33 -6.04 -8.36 -8.23
CA MET A 33 -6.02 -7.05 -8.86
C MET A 33 -7.38 -6.74 -9.50
N LYS A 34 -7.87 -7.64 -10.36
CA LYS A 34 -9.12 -7.44 -11.11
C LYS A 34 -10.35 -7.40 -10.22
N ASN A 35 -10.44 -8.30 -9.23
CA ASN A 35 -11.68 -8.52 -8.49
C ASN A 35 -11.77 -7.72 -7.18
N TYR A 36 -10.65 -7.22 -6.65
CA TYR A 36 -10.62 -6.53 -5.35
C TYR A 36 -9.95 -5.15 -5.42
N ILE A 37 -8.77 -5.06 -6.02
CA ILE A 37 -7.95 -3.84 -5.95
C ILE A 37 -8.45 -2.76 -6.90
N LEU A 38 -8.67 -3.08 -8.17
CA LEU A 38 -9.24 -2.13 -9.14
C LEU A 38 -10.60 -1.58 -8.65
N PRO A 39 -11.57 -2.42 -8.21
CA PRO A 39 -12.78 -1.92 -7.59
C PRO A 39 -12.54 -0.97 -6.42
N ALA A 40 -11.61 -1.30 -5.51
CA ALA A 40 -11.30 -0.47 -4.35
C ALA A 40 -10.74 0.91 -4.73
N ILE A 41 -9.90 0.98 -5.78
CA ILE A 41 -9.37 2.25 -6.32
C ILE A 41 -10.52 3.07 -6.95
N TYR A 42 -11.45 2.43 -7.66
CA TYR A 42 -12.56 3.13 -8.34
C TYR A 42 -13.61 3.71 -7.39
N PHE A 43 -13.71 3.21 -6.16
CA PHE A 43 -14.61 3.78 -5.16
C PHE A 43 -14.24 5.22 -4.74
N ASN A 44 -13.07 5.75 -5.13
CA ASN A 44 -12.69 7.15 -4.90
C ASN A 44 -13.43 8.18 -5.80
N GLY A 45 -14.30 7.72 -6.70
CA GLY A 45 -15.25 8.61 -7.40
C GLY A 45 -14.81 9.11 -8.78
N GLY A 46 -13.74 8.55 -9.36
CA GLY A 46 -13.32 8.84 -10.73
C GLY A 46 -12.74 7.62 -11.45
N PRO A 47 -12.99 7.43 -12.75
CA PRO A 47 -12.30 6.43 -13.55
C PRO A 47 -10.80 6.77 -13.68
N PRO A 48 -9.91 5.78 -13.85
CA PRO A 48 -8.49 6.02 -14.10
C PRO A 48 -8.36 6.53 -15.53
N ALA A 49 -8.44 7.85 -15.68
CA ALA A 49 -8.25 8.50 -16.97
C ALA A 49 -6.79 8.96 -17.08
N GLU A 50 -6.18 8.81 -18.25
CA GLU A 50 -4.86 9.40 -18.54
C GLU A 50 -4.84 10.93 -18.35
N THR A 51 -6.02 11.57 -18.36
CA THR A 51 -6.20 13.01 -18.10
C THR A 51 -6.46 13.34 -16.63
N ASP A 52 -6.31 12.39 -15.71
CA ASP A 52 -6.39 12.64 -14.27
C ASP A 52 -5.08 13.31 -13.80
N PHE A 53 -5.12 14.63 -13.65
CA PHE A 53 -3.97 15.45 -13.27
C PHE A 53 -3.76 15.53 -11.75
N GLY A 54 -4.49 14.73 -10.97
CA GLY A 54 -4.39 14.69 -9.52
C GLY A 54 -5.15 15.82 -8.83
N GLY A 55 -5.88 15.47 -7.77
CA GLY A 55 -6.72 16.42 -7.02
C GLY A 55 -8.16 16.59 -7.54
N ASP A 56 -8.47 16.07 -8.73
CA ASP A 56 -9.81 16.16 -9.34
C ASP A 56 -10.88 15.33 -8.59
N TYR A 57 -10.46 14.30 -7.84
CA TYR A 57 -11.33 13.33 -7.18
C TYR A 57 -11.07 13.22 -5.66
N GLY A 58 -11.35 14.29 -4.92
CA GLY A 58 -11.52 14.20 -3.45
C GLY A 58 -10.24 14.15 -2.62
N GLY A 59 -9.06 14.34 -3.22
CA GLY A 59 -7.80 14.54 -2.51
C GLY A 59 -7.19 13.28 -1.85
N THR A 60 -7.69 12.09 -2.18
CA THR A 60 -7.09 10.84 -1.72
C THR A 60 -5.69 10.66 -2.30
N GLN A 61 -4.76 10.20 -1.48
CA GLN A 61 -3.42 9.83 -1.89
C GLN A 61 -3.25 8.31 -1.87
N TYR A 62 -2.57 7.79 -2.88
CA TYR A 62 -2.16 6.40 -3.00
C TYR A 62 -0.64 6.29 -2.83
N GLY A 63 -0.21 5.25 -2.12
CA GLY A 63 1.19 4.84 -2.03
C GLY A 63 1.31 3.35 -2.35
N LEU A 64 2.38 2.97 -3.04
CA LEU A 64 2.70 1.59 -3.35
C LEU A 64 4.03 1.20 -2.70
N VAL A 65 4.00 0.11 -1.94
CA VAL A 65 5.17 -0.57 -1.39
C VAL A 65 5.17 -2.00 -1.90
N VAL A 66 6.28 -2.43 -2.50
CA VAL A 66 6.49 -3.81 -2.93
C VAL A 66 7.60 -4.43 -2.09
N PHE A 67 7.33 -5.51 -1.39
CA PHE A 67 8.32 -6.18 -0.54
C PHE A 67 8.57 -7.61 -1.01
N ASN A 68 9.79 -8.10 -0.80
CA ASN A 68 10.26 -9.39 -1.31
C ASN A 68 10.70 -10.33 -0.17
N THR A 69 11.53 -11.32 -0.48
CA THR A 69 12.21 -12.16 0.51
C THR A 69 13.68 -11.74 0.64
N VAL A 70 14.48 -12.41 1.47
CA VAL A 70 15.90 -12.04 1.65
C VAL A 70 16.75 -12.43 0.43
N ASP A 71 16.33 -13.45 -0.31
CA ASP A 71 16.97 -13.91 -1.56
C ASP A 71 16.25 -13.33 -2.80
N CYS A 72 16.17 -12.00 -2.88
CA CYS A 72 15.47 -11.30 -3.96
C CYS A 72 16.41 -10.69 -5.00
N ALA A 73 17.64 -11.19 -5.18
CA ALA A 73 18.54 -10.59 -6.18
C ALA A 73 18.01 -10.82 -7.62
N PRO A 74 17.99 -9.79 -8.49
CA PRO A 74 18.59 -8.45 -8.34
C PRO A 74 17.69 -7.36 -7.71
N GLU A 75 16.46 -7.66 -7.36
CA GLU A 75 15.51 -6.73 -6.72
C GLU A 75 15.93 -6.31 -5.29
N SER A 76 15.40 -5.18 -4.83
CA SER A 76 15.57 -4.71 -3.44
C SER A 76 14.62 -5.44 -2.48
N TYR A 77 14.95 -5.48 -1.19
CA TYR A 77 14.07 -6.01 -0.13
C TYR A 77 12.69 -5.36 -0.13
N VAL A 78 12.68 -4.04 -0.34
CA VAL A 78 11.48 -3.23 -0.50
C VAL A 78 11.70 -2.19 -1.59
N GLN A 79 10.69 -1.98 -2.41
CA GLN A 79 10.57 -0.89 -3.37
C GLN A 79 9.41 0.00 -2.93
N CYS A 80 9.58 1.31 -3.07
CA CYS A 80 8.58 2.30 -2.68
C CYS A 80 8.35 3.27 -3.84
N HIS A 81 7.08 3.51 -4.17
CA HIS A 81 6.69 4.55 -5.10
C HIS A 81 6.25 5.79 -4.32
N ALA A 82 6.44 6.96 -4.92
CA ALA A 82 6.05 8.22 -4.29
C ALA A 82 4.51 8.31 -4.15
N PRO A 83 4.01 9.10 -3.19
CA PRO A 83 2.61 9.53 -3.14
C PRO A 83 2.07 10.02 -4.50
N THR A 84 0.91 9.50 -4.92
CA THR A 84 0.17 10.03 -6.07
C THR A 84 -1.32 10.14 -5.78
N SER A 85 -2.00 11.10 -6.41
CA SER A 85 -3.46 11.17 -6.42
C SER A 85 -4.06 10.65 -7.74
N SER A 86 -3.24 10.33 -8.73
CA SER A 86 -3.70 9.78 -10.00
C SER A 86 -3.93 8.28 -9.87
N ALA A 87 -5.19 7.86 -10.01
CA ALA A 87 -5.52 6.43 -10.01
C ALA A 87 -4.89 5.70 -11.20
N PHE A 88 -4.74 6.38 -12.33
CA PHE A 88 -4.11 5.82 -13.53
C PHE A 88 -2.62 5.54 -13.31
N GLU A 89 -1.88 6.52 -12.79
CA GLU A 89 -0.46 6.34 -12.47
C GLU A 89 -0.26 5.21 -11.45
N PHE A 90 -1.09 5.19 -10.40
CA PHE A 90 -1.04 4.15 -9.39
C PHE A 90 -1.27 2.73 -9.97
N VAL A 91 -2.28 2.57 -10.83
CA VAL A 91 -2.54 1.29 -11.53
C VAL A 91 -1.36 0.90 -12.42
N SER A 92 -0.76 1.86 -13.13
CA SER A 92 0.41 1.59 -13.98
C SER A 92 1.61 1.05 -13.18
N TRP A 93 1.79 1.50 -11.94
CA TRP A 93 2.83 0.96 -11.06
C TRP A 93 2.52 -0.47 -10.64
N ILE A 94 1.27 -0.77 -10.28
CA ILE A 94 0.86 -2.14 -9.90
C ILE A 94 1.06 -3.10 -11.09
N ASP A 95 0.69 -2.68 -12.29
CA ASP A 95 0.87 -3.48 -13.52
C ASP A 95 2.35 -3.72 -13.86
N SER A 96 3.24 -2.84 -13.39
CA SER A 96 4.69 -2.96 -13.57
C SER A 96 5.39 -3.88 -12.56
N ILE A 97 4.66 -4.38 -11.54
CA ILE A 97 5.26 -5.24 -10.51
C ILE A 97 5.72 -6.55 -11.14
N PHE A 98 7.02 -6.80 -11.06
CA PHE A 98 7.59 -8.09 -11.40
C PHE A 98 7.36 -9.07 -10.25
N MET A 99 6.54 -10.10 -10.50
CA MET A 99 6.27 -11.17 -9.53
C MET A 99 7.29 -12.31 -9.74
N GLY A 100 8.39 -12.29 -9.00
CA GLY A 100 9.52 -13.20 -9.21
C GLY A 100 10.28 -13.53 -7.94
N GLY A 101 11.23 -14.46 -8.03
CA GLY A 101 12.03 -14.90 -6.87
C GLY A 101 11.19 -15.54 -5.77
N GLY A 102 11.69 -15.53 -4.53
CA GLY A 102 10.96 -16.06 -3.38
C GLY A 102 11.03 -17.59 -3.26
N ALA A 103 12.23 -18.16 -3.37
CA ALA A 103 12.49 -19.57 -3.06
C ALA A 103 12.38 -19.90 -1.55
N GLU A 104 11.64 -19.10 -0.80
CA GLU A 104 11.54 -19.11 0.64
C GLU A 104 10.07 -19.17 1.08
N SER A 105 9.82 -19.71 2.27
CA SER A 105 8.46 -19.86 2.81
C SER A 105 7.96 -18.62 3.56
N CYS A 106 8.78 -17.59 3.70
CA CYS A 106 8.46 -16.38 4.45
C CYS A 106 8.86 -15.14 3.61
N SER A 107 8.28 -13.99 3.95
CA SER A 107 8.55 -12.73 3.25
C SER A 107 8.79 -11.56 4.21
N LEU A 108 9.41 -10.50 3.70
CA LEU A 108 9.84 -9.32 4.46
C LEU A 108 8.68 -8.35 4.74
N ILE A 109 7.56 -8.87 5.24
CA ILE A 109 6.37 -8.08 5.60
C ILE A 109 6.71 -6.96 6.60
N ALA A 110 7.61 -7.22 7.56
CA ALA A 110 8.03 -6.19 8.51
C ALA A 110 8.69 -5.01 7.80
N GLU A 111 9.56 -5.27 6.81
CA GLU A 111 10.16 -4.20 6.00
C GLU A 111 9.10 -3.44 5.22
N GLY A 112 8.20 -4.15 4.52
CA GLY A 112 7.13 -3.53 3.74
C GLY A 112 6.21 -2.63 4.58
N LEU A 113 5.79 -3.10 5.76
CA LEU A 113 4.96 -2.31 6.68
C LEU A 113 5.72 -1.12 7.29
N SER A 114 7.02 -1.24 7.51
CA SER A 114 7.85 -0.16 8.04
C SER A 114 8.00 1.00 7.05
N VAL A 115 8.12 0.68 5.75
CA VAL A 115 8.15 1.66 4.67
C VAL A 115 6.76 2.26 4.45
N ALA A 116 5.70 1.47 4.58
CA ALA A 116 4.33 1.97 4.53
C ALA A 116 4.04 3.03 5.61
N LEU A 117 4.53 2.82 6.83
CA LEU A 117 4.43 3.82 7.89
C LEU A 117 5.21 5.10 7.57
N GLN A 118 6.39 4.99 6.96
CA GLN A 118 7.12 6.18 6.48
C GLN A 118 6.31 6.96 5.44
N LEU A 119 5.63 6.26 4.51
CA LEU A 119 4.72 6.92 3.56
C LEU A 119 3.57 7.65 4.25
N PHE A 120 2.99 7.08 5.32
CA PHE A 120 1.96 7.77 6.09
C PHE A 120 2.51 9.02 6.80
N ASP A 121 3.73 8.97 7.33
CA ASP A 121 4.40 10.14 7.88
C ASP A 121 4.61 11.23 6.81
N ASP A 122 4.94 10.82 5.58
CA ASP A 122 5.13 11.75 4.47
C ASP A 122 3.81 12.35 3.98
N PHE A 123 2.73 11.56 3.87
CA PHE A 123 1.39 12.10 3.62
C PHE A 123 1.00 13.14 4.67
N LYS A 124 1.29 12.86 5.95
CA LYS A 124 1.02 13.81 7.04
C LYS A 124 1.82 15.11 6.91
N LYS A 125 3.07 15.05 6.43
CA LYS A 125 3.89 16.25 6.16
C LYS A 125 3.39 17.03 4.93
N MET A 126 2.94 16.31 3.90
CA MET A 126 2.39 16.91 2.68
C MET A 126 1.04 17.60 2.93
N ARG A 127 0.27 17.14 3.92
CA ARG A 127 -1.00 17.75 4.30
C ARG A 127 -0.77 18.92 5.27
N GLU A 128 -1.03 20.13 4.80
CA GLU A 128 -0.88 21.36 5.62
C GLU A 128 -1.83 21.38 6.83
N GLN A 129 -3.06 20.88 6.69
CA GLN A 129 -4.07 20.76 7.76
C GLN A 129 -5.09 19.63 7.47
N GLY A 130 -5.59 18.98 8.52
CA GLY A 130 -6.70 18.03 8.46
C GLY A 130 -6.31 16.57 8.76
N GLN A 131 -7.20 15.85 9.45
CA GLN A 131 -7.04 14.42 9.72
C GLN A 131 -7.60 13.61 8.55
N THR A 132 -6.80 12.68 8.03
CA THR A 132 -7.22 11.74 6.99
C THR A 132 -7.55 10.37 7.53
N HIS A 133 -8.34 9.65 6.75
CA HIS A 133 -8.55 8.23 6.98
C HIS A 133 -7.35 7.45 6.42
N LYS A 134 -6.50 6.90 7.29
CA LYS A 134 -5.38 6.04 6.87
C LYS A 134 -5.90 4.64 6.58
N VAL A 135 -5.55 4.09 5.42
CA VAL A 135 -5.90 2.73 5.01
C VAL A 135 -4.63 2.03 4.55
N CYS A 136 -4.23 0.97 5.25
CA CYS A 136 -3.12 0.12 4.84
C CYS A 136 -3.67 -1.21 4.35
N VAL A 137 -3.34 -1.58 3.11
CA VAL A 137 -3.80 -2.82 2.47
C VAL A 137 -2.59 -3.72 2.23
N LEU A 138 -2.48 -4.80 3.01
CA LEU A 138 -1.42 -5.81 2.84
C LEU A 138 -1.90 -6.93 1.93
N LEU A 139 -1.18 -7.18 0.83
CA LEU A 139 -1.38 -8.29 -0.09
C LEU A 139 -0.17 -9.22 0.00
N CYS A 140 -0.36 -10.41 0.55
CA CYS A 140 0.68 -11.40 0.67
C CYS A 140 0.09 -12.81 0.66
N ASN A 141 0.89 -13.78 0.22
CA ASN A 141 0.60 -15.20 0.33
C ASN A 141 1.57 -15.90 1.31
N SER A 142 2.72 -15.29 1.59
CA SER A 142 3.71 -15.84 2.54
C SER A 142 3.55 -15.25 3.95
N PRO A 143 3.80 -16.02 5.02
CA PRO A 143 3.90 -15.50 6.39
C PRO A 143 5.11 -14.56 6.57
N PRO A 144 5.10 -13.69 7.60
CA PRO A 144 6.22 -12.80 7.88
C PRO A 144 7.44 -13.58 8.37
N TYR A 145 8.64 -13.11 8.04
CA TYR A 145 9.83 -13.47 8.80
C TYR A 145 9.68 -13.08 10.28
N LEU A 146 10.23 -13.89 11.19
CA LEU A 146 10.40 -13.52 12.61
C LEU A 146 11.62 -12.58 12.78
N LEU A 147 11.79 -11.67 11.84
CA LEU A 147 12.85 -10.66 11.81
C LEU A 147 12.20 -9.28 11.91
N PRO A 148 12.78 -8.37 12.71
CA PRO A 148 12.32 -6.99 12.73
C PRO A 148 12.72 -6.25 11.45
N ALA A 149 12.04 -5.14 11.17
CA ALA A 149 12.43 -4.22 10.11
C ALA A 149 13.79 -3.58 10.40
N VAL A 150 14.63 -3.42 9.39
CA VAL A 150 15.96 -2.82 9.49
C VAL A 150 16.21 -1.69 8.49
N GLU A 151 15.51 -1.66 7.35
CA GLU A 151 15.73 -0.65 6.31
C GLU A 151 15.14 0.72 6.69
N SER A 152 14.01 0.73 7.40
CA SER A 152 13.36 1.95 7.86
C SER A 152 14.05 2.52 9.10
N ILE A 153 14.67 3.70 8.98
CA ILE A 153 15.33 4.38 10.11
C ILE A 153 14.35 4.67 11.25
N SER A 154 13.13 5.13 10.94
CA SER A 154 12.14 5.54 11.93
C SER A 154 11.47 4.37 12.65
N TYR A 155 11.41 3.21 12.01
CA TYR A 155 10.70 2.02 12.51
C TYR A 155 11.62 0.80 12.64
N THR A 156 12.93 1.02 12.67
CA THR A 156 13.93 -0.03 12.86
C THR A 156 13.70 -0.79 14.16
N GLY A 157 13.93 -2.11 14.14
CA GLY A 157 13.72 -2.99 15.29
C GLY A 157 12.27 -3.38 15.55
N CYS A 158 11.31 -2.87 14.78
CA CYS A 158 9.90 -3.24 14.94
C CYS A 158 9.57 -4.54 14.21
N THR A 159 8.87 -5.45 14.88
CA THR A 159 8.28 -6.64 14.22
C THR A 159 7.01 -6.28 13.45
N ALA A 160 6.56 -7.15 12.55
CA ALA A 160 5.29 -6.97 11.85
C ALA A 160 4.12 -6.69 12.81
N ASP A 161 4.05 -7.39 13.95
CA ASP A 161 3.03 -7.18 14.97
C ASP A 161 3.12 -5.80 15.65
N ASN A 162 4.34 -5.29 15.86
CA ASN A 162 4.52 -3.93 16.38
C ASN A 162 4.05 -2.89 15.37
N LEU A 163 4.39 -3.06 14.09
CA LEU A 163 4.05 -2.14 13.01
C LEU A 163 2.54 -2.06 12.79
N VAL A 164 1.84 -3.20 12.80
CA VAL A 164 0.36 -3.23 12.68
C VAL A 164 -0.33 -2.47 13.81
N LYS A 165 0.23 -2.49 15.03
CA LYS A 165 -0.32 -1.69 16.14
C LYS A 165 -0.15 -0.20 15.87
N ILE A 166 1.01 0.23 15.39
CA ILE A 166 1.28 1.64 15.06
C ILE A 166 0.39 2.13 13.91
N ILE A 167 0.14 1.30 12.89
CA ILE A 167 -0.74 1.67 11.76
C ILE A 167 -2.18 1.92 12.23
N ARG A 168 -2.64 1.21 13.26
CA ARG A 168 -4.00 1.36 13.81
C ARG A 168 -4.18 2.64 14.63
N ASP A 169 -3.08 3.24 15.10
CA ASP A 169 -3.05 4.44 15.94
C ASP A 169 -3.01 5.74 15.09
#